data_AF-A0A853ICL0-F1
#
_entry.id   AF-A0A853ICL0-F1
#
_cell.length_a   1.000
_cell.length_b   1.000
_cell.length_c   1.000
_cell.angle_alpha   90.00
_cell.angle_beta   90.00
_cell.angle_gamma   90.00
#
_symmetry.space_group_name_H-M   'P 1'
#
loop_
_entity.id
_entity.type
_entity.pdbx_description
1 polymer ?
#
loop_
_entity_poly.entity_id
_entity_poly.type
_entity_poly.pdbx_seq_one_letter_code
_entity_poly.pdbx_strand_id
1 'polypeptide(L)'
;GGVIGSTRGKGKGDKKGRNKYTRDGISIEGDTKKLIREQVFTYKNNPNYELKPAPSKPEWSRYQKKGILPHERLRQQFESREKKAFIRHWAANSNHAKRILSPIELKLARELGQLPVRYDVHHMKPLYRGGDNSFGNLRVILRKTHQNSTKKLHRYENGKNPYRKTLEKRGIDHHDSVHVTE
;
A
#
# COMPACT_ATOMS: atom_id res chain seq x y z
N GLY A 1 -51.99 50.88 11.24
CA GLY A 1 -51.11 49.92 10.53
C GLY A 1 -49.75 49.98 11.19
N GLY A 2 -49.12 48.90 11.63
CA GLY A 2 -48.67 47.74 10.82
C GLY A 2 -47.47 48.19 9.98
N VAL A 3 -46.24 47.66 10.07
CA VAL A 3 -45.81 46.27 10.26
C VAL A 3 -44.40 46.22 10.89
N ILE A 4 -44.15 45.17 11.68
CA ILE A 4 -42.91 44.83 12.39
C ILE A 4 -42.04 43.95 11.47
N GLY A 5 -40.76 44.26 11.34
CA GLY A 5 -39.76 43.41 10.66
C GLY A 5 -38.60 43.08 11.60
N SER A 6 -38.59 41.87 12.13
CA SER A 6 -37.56 41.31 13.01
C SER A 6 -36.55 40.50 12.21
N THR A 7 -35.25 40.77 12.35
CA THR A 7 -34.21 39.76 12.13
C THR A 7 -33.13 39.80 13.20
N ARG A 8 -32.77 38.58 13.61
CA ARG A 8 -32.07 38.16 14.82
C ARG A 8 -30.58 37.99 14.51
N GLY A 9 -29.72 38.86 15.04
CA GLY A 9 -28.27 38.72 14.96
C GLY A 9 -27.75 37.66 15.94
N LYS A 10 -27.46 36.45 15.46
CA LYS A 10 -26.73 35.41 16.21
C LYS A 10 -25.23 35.59 16.01
N GLY A 11 -24.50 35.74 17.12
CA GLY A 11 -23.04 35.72 17.15
C GLY A 11 -22.43 34.37 16.74
N LYS A 12 -21.25 34.46 16.13
CA LYS A 12 -20.20 33.43 16.02
C LYS A 12 -18.89 34.23 16.10
N GLY A 13 -18.02 34.07 17.11
CA GLY A 13 -17.43 32.81 17.53
C GLY A 13 -16.16 32.53 16.71
N ASP A 14 -15.12 33.31 17.02
CA ASP A 14 -13.67 33.08 17.00
C ASP A 14 -12.92 32.24 15.94
N LYS A 15 -11.66 32.69 15.74
CA LYS A 15 -10.45 32.02 15.23
C LYS A 15 -10.25 31.98 13.71
N LYS A 16 -9.96 33.15 13.12
CA LYS A 16 -9.10 33.24 11.92
C LYS A 16 -7.64 33.48 12.32
N GLY A 17 -7.01 32.42 12.83
CA GLY A 17 -5.54 32.29 12.85
C GLY A 17 -5.11 31.24 11.83
N ARG A 18 -5.35 31.49 10.52
CA ARG A 18 -4.78 30.63 9.47
C ARG A 18 -3.31 30.98 9.35
N ASN A 19 -2.45 30.15 9.91
CA ASN A 19 -1.01 30.23 9.70
C ASN A 19 -0.74 29.86 8.24
N LYS A 20 -0.72 30.88 7.37
CA LYS A 20 -0.32 30.77 5.97
C LYS A 20 1.21 30.77 5.95
N TYR A 21 1.83 29.60 5.90
CA TYR A 21 3.23 29.50 5.54
C TYR A 21 3.34 29.63 4.02
N THR A 22 3.51 30.86 3.54
CA THR A 22 3.90 31.17 2.17
C THR A 22 5.40 31.45 2.15
N ARG A 23 6.19 30.50 1.65
CA ARG A 23 7.44 30.84 0.97
C ARG A 23 7.17 30.55 -0.51
N ASP A 24 7.27 31.59 -1.32
CA ASP A 24 7.23 31.55 -2.80
C ASP A 24 5.85 31.45 -3.49
N GLY A 25 4.76 31.86 -2.84
CA GLY A 25 3.51 32.18 -3.57
C GLY A 25 2.72 30.99 -4.15
N ILE A 26 3.09 29.75 -3.83
CA ILE A 26 2.39 28.54 -4.28
C ILE A 26 1.32 28.15 -3.24
N SER A 27 0.04 28.16 -3.63
CA SER A 27 -1.08 27.74 -2.79
C SER A 27 -1.24 26.21 -2.81
N ILE A 28 -0.74 25.55 -1.77
CA ILE A 28 -0.49 24.10 -1.70
C ILE A 28 -1.76 23.23 -1.78
N GLU A 29 -2.94 23.75 -1.48
CA GLU A 29 -4.21 22.99 -1.56
C GLU A 29 -4.78 22.89 -2.99
N GLY A 30 -4.49 23.86 -3.86
CA GLY A 30 -4.93 23.84 -5.25
C GLY A 30 -4.11 22.87 -6.11
N ASP A 31 -2.80 22.82 -5.84
CA ASP A 31 -1.86 22.10 -6.69
C ASP A 31 -1.82 20.59 -6.43
N THR A 32 -2.18 20.12 -5.22
CA THR A 32 -2.35 18.67 -5.00
C THR A 32 -3.47 18.10 -5.85
N LYS A 33 -4.61 18.79 -5.99
CA LYS A 33 -5.70 18.34 -6.88
C LYS A 33 -5.28 18.35 -8.35
N LYS A 34 -4.47 19.33 -8.77
CA LYS A 34 -3.94 19.42 -10.14
C LYS A 34 -2.92 18.31 -10.43
N LEU A 35 -1.95 18.08 -9.54
CA LEU A 35 -1.01 16.94 -9.60
C LEU A 35 -1.74 15.59 -9.57
N ILE A 36 -2.79 15.45 -8.74
CA ILE A 36 -3.65 14.26 -8.72
C ILE A 36 -4.34 14.10 -10.08
N ARG A 37 -4.90 15.15 -10.67
CA ARG A 37 -5.58 15.08 -11.96
C ARG A 37 -4.59 14.73 -13.08
N GLU A 38 -3.41 15.34 -13.11
CA GLU A 38 -2.37 15.09 -14.12
C GLU A 38 -1.78 13.68 -13.97
N GLN A 39 -1.47 13.21 -12.76
CA GLN A 39 -1.01 11.83 -12.56
C GLN A 39 -2.12 10.80 -12.88
N VAL A 40 -3.36 11.02 -12.43
CA VAL A 40 -4.49 10.14 -12.79
C VAL A 40 -4.72 10.10 -14.31
N PHE A 41 -4.47 11.21 -15.03
CA PHE A 41 -4.53 11.25 -16.49
C PHE A 41 -3.42 10.41 -17.15
N THR A 42 -2.20 10.44 -16.60
CA THR A 42 -1.12 9.56 -17.08
C THR A 42 -1.37 8.07 -16.80
N TYR A 43 -2.18 7.72 -15.79
CA TYR A 43 -2.54 6.32 -15.51
C TYR A 43 -3.59 5.74 -16.46
N LYS A 44 -4.55 6.55 -16.94
CA LYS A 44 -5.60 6.10 -17.87
C LYS A 44 -5.18 6.10 -19.33
N ASN A 45 -4.23 6.97 -19.70
CA ASN A 45 -3.76 7.14 -21.08
C ASN A 45 -2.35 6.58 -21.31
N ASN A 46 -1.83 5.74 -20.41
CA ASN A 46 -0.59 5.00 -20.70
C ASN A 46 -0.91 3.87 -21.69
N PRO A 47 -0.43 3.92 -22.94
CA PRO A 47 -0.69 2.87 -23.93
C PRO A 47 -0.11 1.50 -23.52
N ASN A 48 0.71 1.43 -22.48
CA ASN A 48 1.21 0.19 -21.87
C ASN A 48 0.44 -0.27 -20.63
N TYR A 49 -0.64 0.41 -20.22
CA TYR A 49 -1.54 -0.11 -19.18
C TYR A 49 -2.53 -1.11 -19.80
N GLU A 50 -2.02 -2.26 -20.20
CA GLU A 50 -2.88 -3.41 -20.39
C GLU A 50 -3.32 -3.91 -19.00
N LEU A 51 -4.63 -3.95 -18.77
CA LEU A 51 -5.21 -4.88 -17.80
C LEU A 51 -4.82 -6.29 -18.27
N LYS A 52 -3.62 -6.74 -17.91
CA LYS A 52 -3.25 -8.13 -18.16
C LYS A 52 -4.32 -8.97 -17.46
N PRO A 53 -4.98 -9.89 -18.17
CA PRO A 53 -5.90 -10.81 -17.52
C PRO A 53 -5.16 -11.42 -16.34
N ALA A 54 -5.87 -11.57 -15.21
CA ALA A 54 -5.32 -12.26 -14.05
C ALA A 54 -4.61 -13.52 -14.56
N PRO A 55 -3.34 -13.76 -14.19
CA PRO A 55 -2.58 -14.88 -14.74
C PRO A 55 -3.44 -16.13 -14.64
N SER A 56 -3.58 -16.81 -15.77
CA SER A 56 -4.33 -18.07 -15.88
C SER A 56 -3.95 -18.96 -14.69
N LYS A 57 -4.98 -19.52 -14.05
CA LYS A 57 -4.98 -20.38 -12.85
C LYS A 57 -3.56 -20.67 -12.30
N PRO A 58 -3.22 -20.24 -11.07
CA PRO A 58 -1.87 -20.43 -10.55
C PRO A 58 -1.48 -21.89 -10.70
N GLU A 59 -0.45 -22.13 -11.50
CA GLU A 59 0.21 -23.43 -11.62
C GLU A 59 0.48 -23.91 -10.19
N TRP A 60 -0.26 -24.91 -9.74
CA TRP A 60 -0.27 -25.36 -8.35
C TRP A 60 1.15 -25.73 -7.96
N SER A 61 1.83 -24.82 -7.27
CA SER A 61 3.19 -25.09 -6.86
C SER A 61 3.12 -26.23 -5.84
N ARG A 62 4.07 -27.18 -5.89
CA ARG A 62 4.25 -28.22 -4.86
C ARG A 62 4.38 -27.70 -3.42
N TYR A 63 4.45 -26.38 -3.26
CA TYR A 63 4.60 -25.64 -2.02
C TYR A 63 3.30 -25.00 -1.50
N GLN A 64 2.20 -25.15 -2.24
CA GLN A 64 0.89 -24.66 -1.83
C GLN A 64 0.27 -25.67 -0.85
N LYS A 65 -0.16 -25.21 0.33
CA LYS A 65 -0.92 -26.08 1.25
C LYS A 65 -2.28 -26.42 0.61
N LYS A 66 -2.79 -27.65 0.76
CA LYS A 66 -4.13 -28.04 0.29
C LYS A 66 -5.21 -27.54 1.29
N GLY A 67 -6.39 -27.16 0.79
CA GLY A 67 -7.52 -26.66 1.61
C GLY A 67 -7.70 -25.13 1.68
N ILE A 68 -6.92 -24.36 0.91
CA ILE A 68 -6.80 -22.92 1.11
C ILE A 68 -7.84 -22.11 0.30
N LEU A 69 -9.12 -22.14 0.64
CA LEU A 69 -10.02 -21.01 0.28
C LEU A 69 -9.64 -19.66 0.94
N PRO A 70 -8.94 -19.60 2.10
CA PRO A 70 -8.59 -18.33 2.74
C PRO A 70 -7.67 -17.40 1.95
N HIS A 71 -6.84 -17.88 1.01
CA HIS A 71 -5.84 -17.03 0.37
C HIS A 71 -6.44 -16.04 -0.62
N GLU A 72 -7.50 -16.41 -1.33
CA GLU A 72 -8.20 -15.49 -2.24
C GLU A 72 -8.87 -14.37 -1.44
N ARG A 73 -9.51 -14.72 -0.31
CA ARG A 73 -10.11 -13.73 0.60
C ARG A 73 -9.05 -12.80 1.18
N LEU A 74 -7.90 -13.34 1.64
CA LEU A 74 -6.76 -12.53 2.08
C LEU A 74 -6.21 -11.65 0.95
N ARG A 75 -6.19 -12.14 -0.29
CA ARG A 75 -5.77 -11.37 -1.47
C ARG A 75 -6.72 -10.21 -1.77
N GLN A 76 -8.03 -10.45 -1.71
CA GLN A 76 -9.04 -9.42 -1.89
C GLN A 76 -8.97 -8.36 -0.79
N GLN A 77 -8.82 -8.77 0.47
CA GLN A 77 -8.60 -7.86 1.61
C GLN A 77 -7.33 -7.03 1.42
N PHE A 78 -6.27 -7.65 0.92
CA PHE A 78 -5.02 -6.98 0.65
C PHE A 78 -5.16 -5.85 -0.38
N GLU A 79 -5.73 -6.13 -1.55
CA GLU A 79 -5.86 -5.13 -2.62
C GLU A 79 -6.89 -4.04 -2.28
N SER A 80 -7.94 -4.37 -1.52
CA SER A 80 -8.98 -3.39 -1.16
C SER A 80 -8.55 -2.40 -0.07
N ARG A 81 -7.91 -2.89 1.00
CA ARG A 81 -7.67 -2.09 2.21
C ARG A 81 -6.23 -2.17 2.72
N GLU A 82 -5.72 -3.38 2.96
CA GLU A 82 -4.49 -3.55 3.75
C GLU A 82 -3.26 -2.99 3.05
N LYS A 83 -3.17 -3.11 1.72
CA LYS A 83 -2.06 -2.56 0.93
C LYS A 83 -1.94 -1.05 1.09
N LYS A 84 -3.05 -0.31 0.97
CA LYS A 84 -3.05 1.15 1.14
C LYS A 84 -2.71 1.53 2.57
N ALA A 85 -3.30 0.85 3.55
CA ALA A 85 -3.03 1.10 4.97
C ALA A 85 -1.53 0.87 5.30
N PHE A 86 -0.95 -0.22 4.80
CA PHE A 86 0.47 -0.53 4.93
C PHE A 86 1.34 0.56 4.28
N ILE A 87 1.04 0.99 3.04
CA ILE A 87 1.83 2.02 2.35
C ILE A 87 1.83 3.32 3.14
N ARG A 88 0.67 3.77 3.65
CA ARG A 88 0.58 4.98 4.48
C ARG A 88 1.41 4.86 5.74
N HIS A 89 1.28 3.74 6.46
CA HIS A 89 2.04 3.48 7.68
C HIS A 89 3.55 3.43 7.42
N TRP A 90 3.97 2.71 6.37
CA TRP A 90 5.38 2.61 5.98
C TRP A 90 5.95 3.96 5.58
N ALA A 91 5.24 4.76 4.78
CA ALA A 91 5.66 6.09 4.39
C ALA A 91 5.67 7.09 5.56
N ALA A 92 4.81 6.90 6.56
CA ALA A 92 4.80 7.70 7.79
C ALA A 92 6.04 7.45 8.66
N ASN A 93 6.40 6.17 8.87
CA ASN A 93 7.29 5.75 9.95
C ASN A 93 8.67 5.24 9.48
N SER A 94 8.86 4.93 8.20
CA SER A 94 10.10 4.31 7.73
C SER A 94 11.14 5.32 7.28
N ASN A 95 12.33 5.28 7.88
CA ASN A 95 13.52 5.98 7.36
C ASN A 95 13.91 5.50 5.96
N HIS A 96 13.59 4.25 5.61
CA HIS A 96 13.79 3.73 4.26
C HIS A 96 12.92 4.46 3.24
N ALA A 97 11.64 4.74 3.56
CA ALA A 97 10.75 5.49 2.68
C ALA A 97 11.30 6.90 2.39
N LYS A 98 11.73 7.61 3.44
CA LYS A 98 12.33 8.95 3.34
C LYS A 98 13.58 9.01 2.46
N ARG A 99 14.32 7.90 2.36
CA ARG A 99 15.55 7.80 1.56
C ARG A 99 15.31 7.51 0.08
N ILE A 100 14.28 6.71 -0.25
CA ILE A 100 14.11 6.17 -1.60
C ILE A 100 13.01 6.87 -2.42
N LEU A 101 12.14 7.62 -1.75
CA LEU A 101 11.05 8.36 -2.37
C LEU A 101 11.42 9.84 -2.42
N SER A 102 11.05 10.51 -3.52
CA SER A 102 11.08 11.97 -3.56
C SER A 102 10.07 12.56 -2.57
N PRO A 103 10.18 13.86 -2.20
CA PRO A 103 9.21 14.49 -1.30
C PRO A 103 7.76 14.37 -1.78
N ILE A 104 7.52 14.49 -3.08
CA ILE A 104 6.18 14.36 -3.69
C ILE A 104 5.70 12.91 -3.57
N GLU A 105 6.54 11.94 -3.91
CA GLU A 105 6.18 10.51 -3.83
C GLU A 105 5.92 10.09 -2.39
N LEU A 106 6.70 10.58 -1.44
CA LEU A 106 6.51 10.32 -0.01
C LEU A 106 5.18 10.89 0.49
N LYS A 107 4.80 12.09 0.02
CA LYS A 107 3.49 12.71 0.32
C LYS A 107 2.34 11.86 -0.24
N LEU A 108 2.42 11.47 -1.51
CA LEU A 108 1.40 10.61 -2.15
C LEU A 108 1.27 9.25 -1.45
N ALA A 109 2.39 8.65 -1.03
CA ALA A 109 2.39 7.41 -0.27
C ALA A 109 1.73 7.58 1.10
N ARG A 110 2.02 8.68 1.82
CA ARG A 110 1.43 9.00 3.14
C ARG A 110 -0.06 9.27 3.08
N GLU A 111 -0.51 10.07 2.12
CA GLU A 111 -1.90 10.53 2.05
C GLU A 111 -2.79 9.51 1.33
N LEU A 112 -2.35 9.01 0.18
CA LEU A 112 -3.18 8.21 -0.72
C LEU A 112 -2.91 6.70 -0.61
N GLY A 113 -1.80 6.30 0.02
CA GLY A 113 -1.38 4.90 0.04
C GLY A 113 -0.95 4.42 -1.35
N GLN A 114 -0.34 5.30 -2.15
CA GLN A 114 0.13 5.02 -3.51
C GLN A 114 1.66 5.00 -3.56
N LEU A 115 2.22 3.97 -4.18
CA LEU A 115 3.65 3.89 -4.45
C LEU A 115 3.92 4.31 -5.90
N PRO A 116 5.11 4.86 -6.21
CA PRO A 116 5.57 5.00 -7.58
C PRO A 116 5.58 3.64 -8.30
N VAL A 117 5.31 3.63 -9.60
CA VAL A 117 5.18 2.40 -10.44
C VAL A 117 6.38 1.45 -10.34
N ARG A 118 7.57 1.96 -10.00
CA ARG A 118 8.79 1.16 -9.82
C ARG A 118 8.82 0.31 -8.55
N TYR A 119 7.86 0.48 -7.64
CA TYR A 119 7.79 -0.25 -6.38
C TYR A 119 6.50 -1.08 -6.26
N ASP A 120 6.59 -2.18 -5.54
CA ASP A 120 5.47 -3.05 -5.18
C ASP A 120 5.52 -3.44 -3.71
N VAL A 121 4.37 -3.88 -3.17
CA VAL A 121 4.26 -4.42 -1.81
C VAL A 121 4.43 -5.94 -1.83
N HIS A 122 5.51 -6.36 -1.18
CA HIS A 122 6.02 -7.67 -0.86
C HIS A 122 5.38 -8.43 0.32
N HIS A 123 4.64 -9.52 0.14
CA HIS A 123 4.46 -10.51 1.22
C HIS A 123 5.71 -11.35 1.42
N MET A 124 6.42 -11.18 2.55
CA MET A 124 7.65 -11.90 2.86
C MET A 124 7.44 -13.40 3.10
N LYS A 125 6.34 -13.78 3.77
CA LYS A 125 5.76 -15.12 3.76
C LYS A 125 4.55 -15.05 2.80
N PRO A 126 4.58 -15.72 1.64
CA PRO A 126 3.47 -15.70 0.70
C PRO A 126 2.19 -16.26 1.32
N LEU A 127 1.02 -15.72 0.93
CA LEU A 127 -0.28 -16.13 1.46
C LEU A 127 -0.54 -17.64 1.32
N TYR A 128 -0.20 -18.22 0.16
CA TYR A 128 -0.37 -19.67 -0.09
C TYR A 128 0.58 -20.57 0.70
N ARG A 129 1.59 -19.98 1.39
CA ARG A 129 2.48 -20.65 2.34
C ARG A 129 2.11 -20.37 3.81
N GLY A 130 0.91 -19.84 4.06
CA GLY A 130 0.42 -19.49 5.40
C GLY A 130 0.94 -18.15 5.92
N GLY A 131 1.29 -17.22 5.03
CA GLY A 131 1.48 -15.82 5.40
C GLY A 131 0.15 -15.07 5.50
N ASP A 132 0.18 -13.87 6.05
CA ASP A 132 -0.98 -13.01 6.28
C ASP A 132 -0.78 -11.59 5.75
N ASN A 133 -1.74 -10.71 6.01
CA ASN A 133 -1.68 -9.29 5.64
C ASN A 133 -1.10 -8.40 6.76
N SER A 134 -0.50 -8.97 7.81
CA SER A 134 0.10 -8.18 8.89
C SER A 134 1.22 -7.30 8.33
N PHE A 135 1.34 -6.07 8.83
CA PHE A 135 2.38 -5.14 8.31
C PHE A 135 3.79 -5.68 8.52
N GLY A 136 3.99 -6.51 9.55
CA GLY A 136 5.26 -7.17 9.79
C GLY A 136 5.58 -8.23 8.73
N ASN A 137 4.59 -8.82 8.04
CA ASN A 137 4.80 -9.72 6.89
C ASN A 137 4.96 -8.96 5.56
N LEU A 138 4.77 -7.64 5.56
CA LEU A 138 4.85 -6.81 4.35
C LEU A 138 6.17 -6.04 4.26
N ARG A 139 6.61 -5.78 3.03
CA ARG A 139 7.73 -4.88 2.72
C ARG A 139 7.56 -4.23 1.36
N VAL A 140 8.10 -3.03 1.18
CA VAL A 140 8.22 -2.43 -0.16
C VAL A 140 9.48 -2.95 -0.85
N ILE A 141 9.37 -3.33 -2.12
CA ILE A 141 10.48 -3.77 -2.98
C ILE A 141 10.36 -3.15 -4.37
N LEU A 142 11.47 -3.14 -5.13
CA LEU A 142 11.43 -2.77 -6.54
C LEU A 142 10.64 -3.81 -7.34
N ARG A 143 9.73 -3.34 -8.19
CA ARG A 143 8.91 -4.16 -9.09
C ARG A 143 9.76 -5.08 -9.97
N LYS A 144 10.86 -4.54 -10.54
CA LYS A 144 11.81 -5.33 -11.35
C LYS A 144 12.44 -6.47 -10.56
N THR A 145 12.84 -6.22 -9.31
CA THR A 145 13.37 -7.26 -8.42
C THR A 145 12.33 -8.30 -8.08
N HIS A 146 11.08 -7.87 -7.81
CA HIS A 146 9.96 -8.77 -7.54
C HIS A 146 9.73 -9.74 -8.70
N GLN A 147 9.66 -9.22 -9.92
CA GLN A 147 9.43 -9.99 -11.14
C GLN A 147 10.59 -10.97 -11.40
N ASN A 148 11.82 -10.47 -11.43
CA ASN A 148 13.01 -11.27 -11.76
C ASN A 148 13.31 -12.35 -10.71
N SER A 149 12.91 -12.14 -9.46
CA SER A 149 13.19 -13.06 -8.36
C SER A 149 11.98 -13.87 -7.91
N THR A 150 10.92 -13.96 -8.74
CA THR A 150 9.66 -14.62 -8.35
C THR A 150 9.89 -16.01 -7.76
N LYS A 151 10.69 -16.86 -8.41
CA LYS A 151 10.99 -18.21 -7.92
C LYS A 151 11.67 -18.18 -6.54
N LYS A 152 12.67 -17.31 -6.36
CA LYS A 152 13.41 -17.17 -5.09
C LYS A 152 12.55 -16.59 -3.96
N LEU A 153 11.65 -15.67 -4.27
CA LEU A 153 10.84 -14.94 -3.29
C LEU A 153 9.54 -15.66 -2.91
N HIS A 154 9.04 -16.56 -3.78
CA HIS A 154 7.73 -17.20 -3.61
C HIS A 154 7.81 -18.73 -3.65
N ARG A 155 8.70 -19.32 -4.45
CA ARG A 155 8.78 -20.78 -4.70
C ARG A 155 10.06 -21.40 -4.13
N TYR A 156 10.36 -21.11 -2.87
CA TYR A 156 11.51 -21.66 -2.15
C TYR A 156 11.16 -22.97 -1.42
N GLU A 157 12.18 -23.78 -1.09
CA GLU A 157 12.01 -25.00 -0.28
C GLU A 157 11.67 -24.67 1.17
N ASN A 158 11.09 -25.62 1.90
CA ASN A 158 10.71 -25.42 3.30
C ASN A 158 11.94 -25.09 4.15
N GLY A 159 11.80 -24.08 5.02
CA GLY A 159 12.90 -23.56 5.82
C GLY A 159 13.90 -22.68 5.04
N LYS A 160 13.71 -22.51 3.72
CA LYS A 160 14.55 -21.66 2.85
C LYS A 160 13.89 -20.31 2.51
N ASN A 161 12.95 -19.85 3.33
CA ASN A 161 12.37 -18.51 3.16
C ASN A 161 13.49 -17.44 3.19
N PRO A 162 13.67 -16.64 2.13
CA PRO A 162 14.74 -15.63 2.06
C PRO A 162 14.60 -14.52 3.13
N TYR A 163 13.42 -14.39 3.75
CA TYR A 163 13.14 -13.45 4.83
C TYR A 163 13.10 -14.08 6.21
N ARG A 164 13.49 -15.35 6.38
CA ARG A 164 13.45 -16.06 7.68
C ARG A 164 13.95 -15.20 8.84
N LYS A 165 15.19 -14.71 8.74
CA LYS A 165 15.81 -13.86 9.78
C LYS A 165 15.06 -12.54 10.01
N THR A 166 14.39 -12.01 8.99
CA THR A 166 13.60 -10.76 9.11
C THR A 166 12.28 -11.03 9.82
N LEU A 167 11.61 -12.14 9.49
CA LEU A 167 10.36 -12.55 10.12
C LEU A 167 10.56 -12.90 11.59
N GLU A 168 11.63 -13.64 11.90
CA GLU A 168 12.04 -13.98 13.27
C GLU A 168 12.29 -12.74 14.13
N LYS A 169 13.05 -11.76 13.62
CA LYS A 169 13.26 -10.47 14.31
C LYS A 169 11.96 -9.68 14.55
N ARG A 170 10.92 -9.95 13.77
CA ARG A 170 9.61 -9.31 13.90
C ARG A 170 8.62 -10.13 14.73
N GLY A 171 9.07 -11.24 15.32
CA GLY A 171 8.21 -12.15 16.10
C GLY A 171 7.14 -12.85 15.26
N ILE A 172 7.34 -12.95 13.94
CA ILE A 172 6.39 -13.61 13.03
C ILE A 172 6.83 -15.05 12.83
N ASP A 173 5.87 -15.97 12.97
CA ASP A 173 6.09 -17.38 12.69
C ASP A 173 6.61 -17.59 11.26
N HIS A 174 7.85 -18.07 11.19
CA HIS A 174 8.58 -18.33 9.97
C HIS A 174 8.71 -19.83 9.69
N HIS A 175 8.14 -20.70 10.55
CA HIS A 175 8.08 -22.11 10.26
C HIS A 175 7.16 -22.33 9.06
N ASP A 176 7.72 -22.96 8.02
CA ASP A 176 6.95 -23.58 6.96
C ASP A 176 6.41 -24.90 7.52
N SER A 177 5.50 -24.85 8.51
CA SER A 177 4.94 -26.06 9.12
C SER A 177 4.14 -26.82 8.07
N VAL A 178 4.75 -27.88 7.54
CA VAL A 178 4.07 -28.94 6.80
C VAL A 178 3.58 -29.89 7.89
N HIS A 179 2.29 -29.81 8.24
CA HIS A 179 1.65 -31.05 8.67
C HIS A 179 1.43 -31.82 7.38
N VAL A 180 2.39 -32.69 7.07
CA VAL A 180 2.10 -33.86 6.26
C VAL A 180 1.22 -34.70 7.19
N THR A 181 -0.09 -34.62 7.00
CA THR A 181 -0.96 -35.68 7.49
C THR A 181 -0.58 -36.90 6.67
N GLU A 182 0.13 -37.83 7.30
CA GLU A 182 0.28 -39.22 6.83
C GLU A 182 -1.09 -39.89 6.75
#